data_AF-A0A817P136-F1
#
_entry.id   AF-A0A817P136-F1
#
_cell.length_a   1.000
_cell.length_b   1.000
_cell.length_c   1.000
_cell.angle_alpha   90.00
_cell.angle_beta   90.00
_cell.angle_gamma   90.00
#
_symmetry.space_group_name_H-M   'P 1'
#
loop_
_entity.id
_entity.type
_entity.pdbx_description
1 polymer ?
#
loop_
_entity_poly.entity_id
_entity_poly.type
_entity_poly.pdbx_seq_one_letter_code
_entity_poly.pdbx_strand_id
1 'polypeptide(L)'
;MDTHTSSSAFLFENTDGSIYPSDLVLNLMDESSSSLINTNDSLSPSSSLSLTNMNDSLSPSSSSSSLNQTFDVSKNQITYPCCVFQCKPNSHPFQERCIPLNEQVKVGRAVARLKALPNNAIFDCKVLSRQHAKIWYENGKFLLQDTKSSNGTFVNSQRLGKCNEESPSFEIFSGDIIQFGVDVTENNRKTTHNCIIMEVKLFHTDGNEGLTRNTNDQSLSQMKELDINTQTLYQLEQYIQEAMYREQTLGQKLVFLQGVLRDAQQTSNESWQAIIHEDRLLARINALEDQIRIYRTKFPNEDTIKQELIQLTDSHIKFEEASKIKLEKAILERADAINRSKSLECSLQLIQDELKRYEELYEQHKQDTEQLVQSIDEQRSLISEFEIKLRDSDKQYTELENDKQRIQTNFDEYYQRTHQLEELQKKSMQNGTSHDQCQEDSSSKDIIIEETTNSVEIPIIIENGEIEKPHQKRLVSTEDSYRSEQQRCRSLTTEHETIHDELSQLKIRFNKEKNDNNELFQQQQSRLDYLSKSILSKENKHNRLLSVYIWFFLCCYLLIFFLFFFLLSW
;
A
#
# COMPACT_ATOMS: atom_id res chain seq x y z
N MET A 1 -9.19 45.30 6.85
CA MET A 1 -10.06 45.39 5.65
C MET A 1 -9.37 44.79 4.42
N ASP A 2 -8.53 43.79 4.63
CA ASP A 2 -8.70 42.39 4.25
C ASP A 2 -9.67 42.08 3.09
N THR A 3 -9.08 41.93 1.90
CA THR A 3 -9.56 41.04 0.84
C THR A 3 -8.44 40.04 0.56
N HIS A 4 -8.54 38.86 1.17
CA HIS A 4 -7.64 37.74 0.90
C HIS A 4 -8.28 36.86 -0.18
N THR A 5 -7.69 36.85 -1.38
CA THR A 5 -7.81 35.75 -2.32
C THR A 5 -6.40 35.18 -2.51
N SER A 6 -6.24 33.92 -2.09
CA SER A 6 -5.04 33.11 -2.26
C SER A 6 -5.43 31.85 -3.02
N SER A 7 -4.81 31.66 -4.18
CA SER A 7 -4.75 30.42 -4.94
C SER A 7 -3.82 29.39 -4.27
N SER A 8 -4.16 28.11 -4.38
CA SER A 8 -3.27 26.93 -4.59
C SER A 8 -4.16 25.67 -4.49
N ALA A 9 -4.48 24.93 -5.56
CA ALA A 9 -3.66 24.10 -6.47
C ALA A 9 -3.38 22.69 -5.90
N PHE A 10 -3.96 21.66 -6.54
CA PHE A 10 -3.46 20.29 -6.83
C PHE A 10 -4.62 19.49 -7.48
N LEU A 11 -4.74 19.47 -8.81
CA LEU A 11 -4.29 18.43 -9.78
C LEU A 11 -4.96 17.05 -9.62
N PHE A 12 -5.78 16.65 -10.61
CA PHE A 12 -5.49 15.48 -11.44
C PHE A 12 -6.31 15.50 -12.75
N GLU A 13 -5.62 15.22 -13.85
CA GLU A 13 -6.16 14.94 -15.20
C GLU A 13 -6.95 13.62 -15.23
N ASN A 14 -8.02 13.57 -16.03
CA ASN A 14 -8.13 12.64 -17.17
C ASN A 14 -9.50 12.74 -17.88
N THR A 15 -9.42 13.20 -19.14
CA THR A 15 -10.06 12.73 -20.39
C THR A 15 -11.44 12.05 -20.43
N ASP A 16 -12.27 12.63 -21.33
CA ASP A 16 -13.19 12.02 -22.31
C ASP A 16 -14.57 11.46 -21.93
N GLY A 17 -15.58 11.89 -22.72
CA GLY A 17 -16.54 10.95 -23.32
C GLY A 17 -18.03 11.05 -22.97
N SER A 18 -18.72 12.00 -23.61
CA SER A 18 -20.10 11.91 -24.18
C SER A 18 -21.31 11.28 -23.43
N ILE A 19 -22.33 12.13 -23.23
CA ILE A 19 -23.76 12.00 -23.66
C ILE A 19 -24.62 10.81 -23.13
N TYR A 20 -25.51 11.14 -22.14
CA TYR A 20 -26.95 10.81 -21.89
C TYR A 20 -27.63 9.50 -22.40
N PRO A 21 -28.81 9.03 -21.88
CA PRO A 21 -29.71 9.53 -20.80
C PRO A 21 -30.43 8.46 -19.88
N SER A 22 -31.24 8.97 -18.95
CA SER A 22 -32.53 8.44 -18.39
C SER A 22 -32.59 7.36 -17.27
N ASP A 23 -33.20 7.79 -16.15
CA ASP A 23 -34.12 7.13 -15.20
C ASP A 23 -33.94 5.64 -14.80
N LEU A 24 -33.79 5.38 -13.48
CA LEU A 24 -34.66 4.51 -12.65
C LEU A 24 -33.99 4.16 -11.29
N VAL A 25 -34.66 4.59 -10.21
CA VAL A 25 -35.09 3.79 -9.03
C VAL A 25 -34.07 3.07 -8.11
N LEU A 26 -34.15 3.51 -6.83
CA LEU A 26 -34.05 2.81 -5.53
C LEU A 26 -32.82 1.94 -5.13
N ASN A 27 -32.33 2.33 -3.95
CA ASN A 27 -31.95 1.51 -2.77
C ASN A 27 -30.51 1.03 -2.56
N LEU A 28 -30.21 1.04 -1.24
CA LEU A 28 -29.10 0.44 -0.48
C LEU A 28 -27.82 1.29 -0.42
N MET A 29 -27.47 1.80 0.77
CA MET A 29 -26.56 1.14 1.74
C MET A 29 -25.22 0.84 1.03
N ASP A 30 -24.08 1.39 1.43
CA ASP A 30 -23.57 1.30 2.78
C ASP A 30 -22.38 2.25 3.01
N GLU A 31 -22.10 2.48 4.30
CA GLU A 31 -20.77 2.59 4.92
C GLU A 31 -19.71 3.52 4.32
N SER A 32 -19.36 4.55 5.09
CA SER A 32 -18.02 4.61 5.70
C SER A 32 -17.85 5.86 6.57
N SER A 33 -17.71 5.67 7.87
CA SER A 33 -16.94 6.57 8.75
C SER A 33 -16.49 5.80 9.98
N SER A 34 -15.26 5.36 9.89
CA SER A 34 -14.45 4.66 10.89
C SER A 34 -14.28 5.43 12.20
N SER A 35 -14.36 4.66 13.28
CA SER A 35 -13.58 4.73 14.53
C SER A 35 -12.43 5.73 14.62
N LEU A 36 -12.31 6.39 15.78
CA LEU A 36 -11.13 6.29 16.65
C LEU A 36 -11.46 6.76 18.08
N ILE A 37 -10.98 5.96 19.03
CA ILE A 37 -11.09 6.03 20.48
C ILE A 37 -9.88 6.81 21.04
N ASN A 38 -10.05 7.74 21.99
CA ASN A 38 -9.51 7.63 23.36
C ASN A 38 -9.74 8.91 24.22
N THR A 39 -10.44 8.70 25.34
CA THR A 39 -10.12 9.08 26.74
C THR A 39 -9.31 10.36 27.04
N ASN A 40 -9.92 11.34 27.73
CA ASN A 40 -9.83 11.48 29.20
C ASN A 40 -10.49 12.77 29.72
N ASP A 41 -11.18 12.59 30.86
CA ASP A 41 -11.33 13.47 32.01
C ASP A 41 -12.08 14.81 31.97
N SER A 42 -13.23 14.74 32.65
CA SER A 42 -13.63 15.57 33.80
C SER A 42 -14.23 16.96 33.54
N LEU A 43 -15.52 17.11 33.89
CA LEU A 43 -15.97 17.89 35.06
C LEU A 43 -17.49 18.12 34.97
N SER A 44 -18.21 17.49 35.91
CA SER A 44 -19.52 17.95 36.37
C SER A 44 -19.34 18.96 37.51
N PRO A 45 -20.27 19.91 37.65
CA PRO A 45 -20.85 20.19 38.97
C PRO A 45 -22.39 20.35 38.84
N SER A 46 -23.25 20.19 39.83
CA SER A 46 -23.23 19.74 41.21
C SER A 46 -24.68 19.87 41.70
N SER A 47 -25.11 19.01 42.61
CA SER A 47 -26.02 19.31 43.74
C SER A 47 -26.39 17.98 44.41
N SER A 48 -25.62 17.51 45.39
CA SER A 48 -25.49 17.98 46.78
C SER A 48 -26.65 17.57 47.68
N LEU A 49 -26.26 16.86 48.74
CA LEU A 49 -26.73 16.85 50.14
C LEU A 49 -27.10 15.43 50.58
N SER A 50 -26.67 14.88 51.71
CA SER A 50 -25.60 15.13 52.70
C SER A 50 -25.98 14.24 53.88
N LEU A 51 -25.03 13.54 54.51
CA LEU A 51 -24.87 13.45 55.98
C LEU A 51 -23.76 12.43 56.31
N THR A 52 -22.58 13.02 56.48
CA THR A 52 -21.61 12.82 57.57
C THR A 52 -21.45 11.42 58.15
N ASN A 53 -20.31 10.85 57.78
CA ASN A 53 -19.58 9.84 58.53
C ASN A 53 -18.64 10.54 59.53
N MET A 54 -18.44 9.98 60.72
CA MET A 54 -17.23 10.20 61.52
C MET A 54 -16.77 8.86 62.07
N ASN A 55 -15.54 8.49 61.69
CA ASN A 55 -14.72 7.49 62.36
C ASN A 55 -14.36 8.01 63.77
N ASP A 56 -14.26 7.12 64.76
CA ASP A 56 -12.94 6.90 65.36
C ASP A 56 -12.84 5.61 66.21
N SER A 57 -11.58 5.23 66.32
CA SER A 57 -10.90 4.10 66.97
C SER A 57 -11.15 3.84 68.47
N LEU A 58 -10.77 2.62 68.93
CA LEU A 58 -10.35 2.16 70.28
C LEU A 58 -11.10 0.94 70.86
N SER A 59 -10.37 -0.16 71.04
CA SER A 59 -10.56 -1.22 72.05
C SER A 59 -9.70 -0.91 73.31
N PRO A 60 -9.70 -1.65 74.45
CA PRO A 60 -10.60 -2.69 75.01
C PRO A 60 -10.94 -2.49 76.53
N SER A 61 -11.83 -3.29 77.13
CA SER A 61 -11.82 -3.73 78.57
C SER A 61 -13.08 -4.54 78.90
N SER A 62 -12.97 -5.86 79.03
CA SER A 62 -12.84 -6.63 80.29
C SER A 62 -14.11 -6.73 81.16
N SER A 63 -14.77 -7.89 81.11
CA SER A 63 -15.09 -8.67 82.32
C SER A 63 -15.56 -10.07 81.90
N SER A 64 -14.58 -10.96 81.85
CA SER A 64 -14.76 -12.41 81.93
C SER A 64 -15.32 -12.79 83.29
N SER A 65 -16.41 -13.56 83.29
CA SER A 65 -16.72 -14.50 84.36
C SER A 65 -17.08 -15.85 83.72
N SER A 66 -16.14 -16.79 83.85
CA SER A 66 -16.33 -18.23 84.20
C SER A 66 -17.46 -19.00 83.50
N LEU A 67 -17.25 -20.14 82.83
CA LEU A 67 -16.34 -21.26 83.10
C LEU A 67 -15.89 -21.92 81.79
N ASN A 68 -14.58 -22.08 81.61
CA ASN A 68 -14.03 -23.13 80.75
C ASN A 68 -14.03 -24.44 81.56
N GLN A 69 -14.91 -25.37 81.20
CA GLN A 69 -14.73 -26.79 81.50
C GLN A 69 -14.36 -27.49 80.20
N THR A 70 -13.06 -27.56 79.94
CA THR A 70 -12.46 -28.57 79.08
C THR A 70 -12.66 -29.92 79.75
N PHE A 71 -13.53 -30.77 79.20
CA PHE A 71 -13.58 -32.18 79.59
C PHE A 71 -12.40 -32.90 78.93
N ASP A 72 -11.32 -33.06 79.70
CA ASP A 72 -10.27 -34.04 79.43
C ASP A 72 -10.88 -35.44 79.53
N VAL A 73 -10.93 -36.17 78.40
CA VAL A 73 -11.24 -37.60 78.41
C VAL A 73 -9.98 -38.36 78.83
N SER A 74 -9.65 -38.26 80.12
CA SER A 74 -8.82 -39.24 80.80
C SER A 74 -9.70 -40.44 81.14
N LYS A 75 -9.22 -41.65 80.83
CA LYS A 75 -9.87 -42.92 81.16
C LYS A 75 -10.19 -42.98 82.67
N ASN A 76 -11.41 -42.63 83.07
CA ASN A 76 -11.94 -42.85 84.41
C ASN A 76 -13.47 -42.96 84.35
N GLN A 77 -13.96 -44.20 84.54
CA GLN A 77 -15.34 -44.62 84.82
C GLN A 77 -16.48 -43.90 84.06
N ILE A 78 -16.68 -44.29 82.80
CA ILE A 78 -17.94 -44.04 82.08
C ILE A 78 -19.04 -44.84 82.79
N THR A 79 -19.92 -44.18 83.55
CA THR A 79 -21.00 -44.85 84.31
C THR A 79 -22.26 -45.11 83.47
N TYR A 80 -22.29 -44.61 82.23
CA TYR A 80 -23.46 -44.64 81.34
C TYR A 80 -23.01 -44.72 79.86
N PRO A 81 -23.79 -45.35 78.96
CA PRO A 81 -23.43 -45.40 77.54
C PRO A 81 -23.32 -43.98 76.97
N CYS A 82 -22.29 -43.72 76.18
CA CYS A 82 -22.01 -42.39 75.63
C CYS A 82 -21.86 -42.45 74.12
N CYS A 83 -22.36 -41.42 73.45
CA CYS A 83 -22.30 -41.26 72.01
C CYS A 83 -21.49 -39.99 71.69
N VAL A 84 -20.39 -40.15 70.97
CA VAL A 84 -19.50 -39.05 70.61
C VAL A 84 -19.71 -38.69 69.14
N PHE A 85 -20.08 -37.43 68.90
CA PHE A 85 -20.31 -36.90 67.56
C PHE A 85 -19.12 -36.10 67.07
N GLN A 86 -18.46 -36.61 66.03
CA GLN A 86 -17.32 -35.97 65.40
C GLN A 86 -17.75 -35.30 64.09
N CYS A 87 -17.58 -33.97 64.01
CA CYS A 87 -17.96 -33.20 62.83
C CYS A 87 -17.07 -33.57 61.64
N LYS A 88 -17.67 -33.88 60.48
CA LYS A 88 -16.93 -34.11 59.23
C LYS A 88 -16.63 -32.80 58.50
N PRO A 89 -15.59 -32.74 57.64
CA PRO A 89 -15.21 -31.51 56.91
C PRO A 89 -16.29 -30.96 55.97
N ASN A 90 -17.19 -31.82 55.48
CA ASN A 90 -18.31 -31.46 54.61
C ASN A 90 -19.60 -31.10 55.37
N SER A 91 -19.55 -31.04 56.70
CA SER A 91 -20.69 -30.67 57.56
C SER A 91 -20.76 -29.16 57.80
N HIS A 92 -21.94 -28.65 58.13
CA HIS A 92 -22.09 -27.42 58.89
C HIS A 92 -21.26 -27.51 60.19
N PRO A 93 -20.40 -26.53 60.51
CA PRO A 93 -19.49 -26.61 61.65
C PRO A 93 -20.23 -26.80 62.98
N PHE A 94 -19.78 -27.76 63.78
CA PHE A 94 -20.15 -27.91 65.20
C PHE A 94 -18.97 -28.50 65.98
N GLN A 95 -18.87 -28.17 67.27
CA GLN A 95 -17.85 -28.73 68.17
C GLN A 95 -18.18 -30.18 68.50
N GLU A 96 -17.15 -31.03 68.65
CA GLU A 96 -17.31 -32.42 69.07
C GLU A 96 -18.13 -32.52 70.38
N ARG A 97 -19.08 -33.45 70.42
CA ARG A 97 -20.03 -33.57 71.52
C ARG A 97 -20.05 -34.97 72.08
N CYS A 98 -19.99 -35.08 73.41
CA CYS A 98 -20.12 -36.33 74.13
C CYS A 98 -21.49 -36.35 74.79
N ILE A 99 -22.40 -37.17 74.26
CA ILE A 99 -23.80 -37.20 74.67
C ILE A 99 -24.02 -38.46 75.52
N PRO A 100 -24.31 -38.32 76.82
CA PRO A 100 -24.70 -39.44 77.66
C PRO A 100 -26.10 -39.93 77.26
N LEU A 101 -26.23 -41.23 76.99
CA LEU A 101 -27.47 -41.89 76.57
C LEU A 101 -28.16 -42.59 77.75
N ASN A 102 -28.35 -41.86 78.85
CA ASN A 102 -29.08 -42.34 80.04
C ASN A 102 -30.57 -42.46 79.77
N GLU A 103 -31.09 -41.54 78.94
CA GLU A 103 -32.47 -41.46 78.49
C GLU A 103 -32.49 -41.22 76.98
N GLN A 104 -33.67 -41.26 76.37
CA GLN A 104 -33.83 -40.95 74.96
C GLN A 104 -33.48 -39.49 74.66
N VAL A 105 -32.39 -39.27 73.92
CA VAL A 105 -31.89 -37.95 73.54
C VAL A 105 -32.54 -37.50 72.24
N LYS A 106 -33.03 -36.25 72.24
CA LYS A 106 -33.64 -35.62 71.06
C LYS A 106 -32.58 -34.89 70.26
N VAL A 107 -32.52 -35.19 68.97
CA VAL A 107 -31.70 -34.51 67.98
C VAL A 107 -32.54 -33.45 67.28
N GLY A 108 -32.04 -32.21 67.19
CA GLY A 108 -32.78 -31.17 66.50
C GLY A 108 -32.12 -29.80 66.49
N ARG A 109 -32.86 -28.83 65.94
CA ARG A 109 -32.40 -27.44 65.80
C ARG A 109 -32.52 -26.64 67.11
N ALA A 110 -31.52 -25.81 67.39
CA ALA A 110 -31.55 -24.85 68.48
C ALA A 110 -32.76 -23.90 68.39
N VAL A 111 -33.40 -23.65 69.53
CA VAL A 111 -34.53 -22.74 69.69
C VAL A 111 -34.33 -21.91 70.96
N ALA A 112 -35.05 -20.80 71.12
CA ALA A 112 -34.86 -19.87 72.25
C ALA A 112 -34.83 -20.55 73.64
N ARG A 113 -35.56 -21.65 73.82
CA ARG A 113 -35.63 -22.43 75.07
C ARG A 113 -34.58 -23.55 75.19
N LEU A 114 -33.98 -24.00 74.10
CA LEU A 114 -33.04 -25.13 74.04
C LEU A 114 -31.83 -24.75 73.16
N LYS A 115 -30.72 -24.42 73.82
CA LYS A 115 -29.46 -24.01 73.17
C LYS A 115 -28.56 -25.22 72.90
N ALA A 116 -27.69 -25.08 71.91
CA ALA A 116 -26.65 -26.06 71.61
C ALA A 116 -25.62 -26.12 72.76
N LEU A 117 -25.37 -27.31 73.30
CA LEU A 117 -24.41 -27.56 74.38
C LEU A 117 -23.54 -28.77 74.01
N PRO A 118 -22.31 -28.90 74.54
CA PRO A 118 -21.40 -30.01 74.22
C PRO A 118 -21.91 -31.38 74.70
N ASN A 119 -22.91 -31.42 75.60
CA ASN A 119 -23.51 -32.62 76.14
C ASN A 119 -24.92 -32.92 75.58
N ASN A 120 -25.35 -32.22 74.52
CA ASN A 120 -26.65 -32.46 73.89
C ASN A 120 -26.58 -32.59 72.37
N ALA A 121 -27.63 -33.16 71.77
CA ALA A 121 -27.75 -33.33 70.33
C ALA A 121 -28.50 -32.16 69.65
N ILE A 122 -28.33 -30.93 70.16
CA ILE A 122 -29.00 -29.74 69.63
C ILE A 122 -28.02 -28.92 68.78
N PHE A 123 -28.37 -28.65 67.52
CA PHE A 123 -27.50 -27.99 66.55
C PHE A 123 -28.08 -26.64 66.12
N ASP A 124 -27.24 -25.61 66.03
CA ASP A 124 -27.64 -24.34 65.43
C ASP A 124 -27.52 -24.41 63.90
N CYS A 125 -28.42 -25.19 63.29
CA CYS A 125 -28.41 -25.44 61.86
C CYS A 125 -29.81 -25.27 61.27
N LYS A 126 -29.95 -24.35 60.31
CA LYS A 126 -31.25 -23.96 59.73
C LYS A 126 -31.98 -25.12 59.05
N VAL A 127 -31.24 -26.02 58.42
CA VAL A 127 -31.78 -27.16 57.65
C VAL A 127 -32.29 -28.31 58.53
N LEU A 128 -32.02 -28.28 59.84
CA LEU A 128 -32.56 -29.25 60.79
C LEU A 128 -33.97 -28.87 61.25
N SER A 129 -34.77 -29.90 61.53
CA SER A 129 -36.07 -29.77 62.17
C SER A 129 -35.89 -29.56 63.68
N ARG A 130 -36.84 -28.91 64.35
CA ARG A 130 -36.78 -28.71 65.82
C ARG A 130 -36.75 -30.04 66.59
N GLN A 131 -37.46 -31.03 66.08
CA GLN A 131 -37.39 -32.44 66.48
C GLN A 131 -37.10 -33.21 65.19
N HIS A 132 -35.85 -33.60 64.99
CA HIS A 132 -35.39 -34.17 63.74
C HIS A 132 -35.20 -35.69 63.86
N ALA A 133 -34.54 -36.12 64.93
CA ALA A 133 -34.37 -37.53 65.22
C ALA A 133 -34.31 -37.78 66.73
N LYS A 134 -34.32 -39.04 67.12
CA LYS A 134 -34.12 -39.50 68.50
C LYS A 134 -33.06 -40.58 68.53
N ILE A 135 -32.19 -40.52 69.52
CA ILE A 135 -31.13 -41.51 69.75
C ILE A 135 -31.27 -42.03 71.18
N TRP A 136 -31.21 -43.34 71.34
CA TRP A 136 -31.25 -43.97 72.66
C TRP A 136 -30.45 -45.27 72.66
N TYR A 137 -30.16 -45.75 73.86
CA TYR A 137 -29.50 -47.04 74.08
C TYR A 137 -30.48 -47.98 74.77
N GLU A 138 -30.72 -49.15 74.17
CA GLU A 138 -31.66 -50.15 74.68
C GLU A 138 -31.16 -51.56 74.36
N ASN A 139 -31.21 -52.47 75.33
CA ASN A 139 -30.83 -53.89 75.17
C ASN A 139 -29.43 -54.12 74.56
N GLY A 140 -28.45 -53.28 74.92
CA GLY A 140 -27.09 -53.40 74.38
C GLY A 140 -26.89 -52.75 73.01
N LYS A 141 -27.91 -52.11 72.44
CA LYS A 141 -27.92 -51.57 71.08
C LYS A 141 -28.14 -50.07 71.06
N PHE A 142 -27.46 -49.38 70.16
CA PHE A 142 -27.68 -47.96 69.90
C PHE A 142 -28.68 -47.82 68.76
N LEU A 143 -29.77 -47.10 69.02
CA LEU A 143 -30.88 -46.96 68.08
C LEU A 143 -31.05 -45.49 67.70
N LEU A 144 -31.26 -45.25 66.41
CA LEU A 144 -31.56 -43.95 65.81
C LEU A 144 -32.90 -44.04 65.08
N GLN A 145 -33.78 -43.05 65.31
CA GLN A 145 -35.07 -42.95 64.63
C GLN A 145 -35.31 -41.54 64.12
N ASP A 146 -35.75 -41.41 62.86
CA ASP A 146 -36.21 -40.15 62.28
C ASP A 146 -37.63 -39.84 62.76
N THR A 147 -37.83 -38.64 63.29
CA THR A 147 -39.12 -38.20 63.86
C THR A 147 -39.85 -37.25 62.91
N LYS A 148 -40.17 -37.72 61.69
CA LYS A 148 -40.84 -36.93 60.63
C LYS A 148 -40.04 -35.70 60.23
N SER A 149 -38.72 -35.83 60.07
CA SER A 149 -37.89 -34.74 59.61
C SER A 149 -38.26 -34.29 58.18
N SER A 150 -38.16 -32.99 57.93
CA SER A 150 -38.51 -32.41 56.62
C SER A 150 -37.47 -32.75 55.54
N ASN A 151 -36.19 -32.74 55.94
CA ASN A 151 -35.05 -32.94 55.03
C ASN A 151 -34.45 -34.36 55.12
N GLY A 152 -34.98 -35.23 55.99
CA GLY A 152 -34.53 -36.62 56.14
C GLY A 152 -33.30 -36.81 57.04
N THR A 153 -33.24 -37.99 57.66
CA THR A 153 -32.06 -38.54 58.35
C THR A 153 -31.43 -39.66 57.51
N PHE A 154 -30.11 -39.69 57.45
CA PHE A 154 -29.33 -40.65 56.67
C PHE A 154 -28.26 -41.31 57.54
N VAL A 155 -28.03 -42.61 57.34
CA VAL A 155 -26.93 -43.37 57.94
C VAL A 155 -26.18 -44.05 56.80
N ASN A 156 -24.87 -43.82 56.68
CA ASN A 156 -24.01 -44.32 55.58
C ASN A 156 -24.62 -44.05 54.20
N SER A 157 -25.08 -42.81 53.97
CA SER A 157 -25.76 -42.35 52.76
C SER A 157 -27.11 -43.02 52.44
N GLN A 158 -27.60 -43.92 53.30
CA GLN A 158 -28.93 -44.51 53.19
C GLN A 158 -29.94 -43.75 54.03
N ARG A 159 -31.06 -43.36 53.43
CA ARG A 159 -32.14 -42.65 54.12
C ARG A 159 -32.98 -43.60 55.00
N LEU A 160 -33.25 -43.22 56.25
CA LEU A 160 -33.96 -44.08 57.21
C LEU A 160 -35.48 -44.17 56.96
N GLY A 161 -36.10 -43.12 56.45
CA GLY A 161 -37.55 -43.05 56.21
C GLY A 161 -37.93 -42.13 55.05
N LYS A 162 -39.20 -42.18 54.61
CA LYS A 162 -39.72 -41.24 53.61
C LYS A 162 -39.90 -39.84 54.23
N CYS A 163 -39.99 -38.80 53.40
CA CYS A 163 -40.16 -37.42 53.87
C CYS A 163 -41.40 -37.30 54.77
N ASN A 164 -41.27 -36.63 55.91
CA ASN A 164 -42.36 -36.37 56.85
C ASN A 164 -43.04 -37.63 57.44
N GLU A 165 -42.44 -38.80 57.31
CA GLU A 165 -42.87 -40.05 57.95
C GLU A 165 -41.87 -40.44 59.06
N GLU A 166 -42.34 -41.16 60.09
CA GLU A 166 -41.45 -41.69 61.12
C GLU A 166 -40.73 -42.92 60.58
N SER A 167 -39.42 -42.99 60.77
CA SER A 167 -38.67 -44.18 60.36
C SER A 167 -38.87 -45.32 61.38
N PRO A 168 -38.64 -46.59 60.99
CA PRO A 168 -38.35 -47.63 61.96
C PRO A 168 -37.07 -47.29 62.75
N SER A 169 -36.93 -47.85 63.95
CA SER A 169 -35.71 -47.74 64.75
C SER A 169 -34.55 -48.44 64.04
N PHE A 170 -33.49 -47.72 63.74
CA PHE A 170 -32.31 -48.20 63.02
C PHE A 170 -31.15 -48.38 63.99
N GLU A 171 -30.52 -49.56 63.96
CA GLU A 171 -29.34 -49.85 64.79
C GLU A 171 -28.10 -49.20 64.17
N ILE A 172 -27.39 -48.38 64.95
CA ILE A 172 -26.17 -47.69 64.53
C ILE A 172 -24.94 -48.32 65.20
N PHE A 173 -23.82 -48.31 64.47
CA PHE A 173 -22.55 -48.89 64.87
C PHE A 173 -21.46 -47.83 65.03
N SER A 174 -20.38 -48.14 65.77
CA SER A 174 -19.27 -47.19 65.91
C SER A 174 -18.59 -47.03 64.55
N GLY A 175 -18.32 -45.79 64.16
CA GLY A 175 -17.78 -45.40 62.85
C GLY A 175 -18.83 -45.13 61.76
N ASP A 176 -20.13 -45.29 62.05
CA ASP A 176 -21.18 -44.93 61.10
C ASP A 176 -21.22 -43.42 60.83
N ILE A 177 -21.48 -43.05 59.58
CA ILE A 177 -21.63 -41.65 59.15
C ILE A 177 -23.12 -41.31 59.17
N ILE A 178 -23.49 -40.37 60.04
CA ILE A 178 -24.88 -39.91 60.18
C ILE A 178 -25.00 -38.51 59.61
N GLN A 179 -26.00 -38.31 58.77
CA GLN A 179 -26.32 -37.03 58.16
C GLN A 179 -27.75 -36.62 58.50
N PHE A 180 -27.90 -35.39 58.98
CA PHE A 180 -29.19 -34.77 59.28
C PHE A 180 -29.46 -33.64 58.28
N GLY A 181 -30.47 -33.85 57.45
CA GLY A 181 -30.86 -32.94 56.38
C GLY A 181 -29.98 -33.00 55.13
N VAL A 182 -30.30 -32.13 54.18
CA VAL A 182 -29.59 -31.95 52.90
C VAL A 182 -29.25 -30.47 52.74
N ASP A 183 -28.23 -30.15 51.94
CA ASP A 183 -27.81 -28.77 51.68
C ASP A 183 -28.92 -28.02 50.93
N VAL A 184 -29.30 -26.85 51.44
CA VAL A 184 -30.37 -26.03 50.84
C VAL A 184 -29.81 -24.69 50.39
N THR A 185 -29.96 -24.40 49.10
CA THR A 185 -29.60 -23.11 48.50
C THR A 185 -30.80 -22.17 48.47
N GLU A 186 -30.68 -20.97 49.05
CA GLU A 186 -31.74 -19.97 48.96
C GLU A 186 -31.64 -19.14 47.66
N ASN A 187 -32.66 -19.24 46.80
CA ASN A 187 -32.71 -18.56 45.50
C ASN A 187 -32.55 -17.03 45.58
N ASN A 188 -32.99 -16.41 46.68
CA ASN A 188 -33.01 -14.95 46.81
C ASN A 188 -31.65 -14.34 47.22
N ARG A 189 -30.72 -15.13 47.75
CA ARG A 189 -29.46 -14.60 48.35
C ARG A 189 -28.20 -15.36 47.94
N LYS A 190 -28.28 -16.34 47.03
CA LYS A 190 -27.15 -17.23 46.65
C LYS A 190 -26.37 -17.76 47.86
N THR A 191 -27.06 -18.02 48.97
CA THR A 191 -26.45 -18.52 50.20
C THR A 191 -26.84 -19.99 50.36
N THR A 192 -25.85 -20.86 50.54
CA THR A 192 -26.04 -22.30 50.79
C THR A 192 -26.02 -22.56 52.30
N HIS A 193 -27.07 -23.19 52.81
CA HIS A 193 -27.12 -23.68 54.18
C HIS A 193 -26.77 -25.17 54.20
N ASN A 194 -25.59 -25.49 54.73
CA ASN A 194 -25.09 -26.86 54.78
C ASN A 194 -25.81 -27.71 55.84
N CYS A 195 -25.89 -29.01 55.61
CA CYS A 195 -26.42 -30.02 56.52
C CYS A 195 -25.40 -30.47 57.58
N ILE A 196 -25.87 -31.21 58.59
CA ILE A 196 -25.01 -31.74 59.65
C ILE A 196 -24.57 -33.15 59.26
N ILE A 197 -23.26 -33.36 59.11
CA ILE A 197 -22.65 -34.65 58.81
C ILE A 197 -21.65 -34.99 59.91
N MET A 198 -21.81 -36.16 60.52
CA MET A 198 -20.97 -36.59 61.63
C MET A 198 -20.58 -38.05 61.51
N GLU A 199 -19.41 -38.38 62.04
CA GLU A 199 -19.05 -39.74 62.38
C GLU A 199 -19.35 -39.97 63.85
N VAL A 200 -19.95 -41.12 64.15
CA VAL A 200 -20.41 -41.44 65.50
C VAL A 200 -19.51 -42.50 66.11
N LYS A 201 -18.96 -42.20 67.30
CA LYS A 201 -18.27 -43.19 68.13
C LYS A 201 -19.13 -43.55 69.32
N LEU A 202 -19.40 -44.84 69.47
CA LEU A 202 -20.33 -45.36 70.47
C LEU A 202 -19.54 -46.04 71.59
N PHE A 203 -19.84 -45.72 72.85
CA PHE A 203 -19.21 -46.34 74.01
C PHE A 203 -20.27 -46.98 74.91
N HIS A 204 -20.11 -48.26 75.21
CA HIS A 204 -20.98 -48.98 76.14
C HIS A 204 -20.68 -48.57 77.59
N THR A 205 -21.52 -49.03 78.54
CA THR A 205 -21.31 -48.83 80.00
C THR A 205 -19.96 -49.34 80.50
N ASP A 206 -19.34 -50.26 79.77
CA ASP A 206 -18.09 -50.90 80.16
C ASP A 206 -16.86 -50.14 79.64
N GLY A 207 -17.06 -48.98 78.98
CA GLY A 207 -16.01 -48.15 78.39
C GLY A 207 -15.41 -48.71 77.10
N ASN A 208 -15.90 -49.86 76.62
CA ASN A 208 -15.53 -50.43 75.34
C ASN A 208 -16.25 -49.69 74.20
N GLU A 209 -15.51 -49.44 73.12
CA GLU A 209 -16.08 -48.90 71.88
C GLU A 209 -17.02 -49.94 71.26
N GLY A 210 -18.17 -49.48 70.76
CA GLY A 210 -19.19 -50.31 70.13
C GLY A 210 -18.67 -51.01 68.87
N LEU A 211 -19.31 -52.10 68.50
CA LEU A 211 -18.93 -52.89 67.32
C LEU A 211 -18.89 -51.99 66.06
N THR A 212 -17.82 -52.14 65.27
CA THR A 212 -17.73 -51.55 63.93
C THR A 212 -18.39 -52.49 62.93
N ARG A 213 -19.03 -51.94 61.90
CA ARG A 213 -19.72 -52.73 60.88
C ARG A 213 -18.69 -53.42 59.97
N ASN A 214 -18.41 -54.71 60.19
CA ASN A 214 -17.51 -55.50 59.35
C ASN A 214 -18.04 -55.57 57.89
N THR A 215 -17.27 -55.03 56.95
CA THR A 215 -17.65 -54.84 55.53
C THR A 215 -17.53 -56.09 54.65
N ASN A 216 -17.33 -57.29 55.21
CA ASN A 216 -17.04 -58.53 54.47
C ASN A 216 -18.16 -59.59 54.48
N ASP A 217 -19.33 -59.33 55.06
CA ASP A 217 -20.41 -60.34 55.22
C ASP A 217 -21.62 -60.18 54.27
N GLN A 218 -21.49 -59.40 53.19
CA GLN A 218 -22.57 -59.23 52.19
C GLN A 218 -22.36 -60.03 50.88
N SER A 219 -21.40 -60.95 50.82
CA SER A 219 -21.04 -61.66 49.59
C SER A 219 -20.99 -63.19 49.70
N LEU A 220 -21.67 -63.81 50.68
CA LEU A 220 -21.75 -65.28 50.75
C LEU A 220 -23.09 -65.82 51.27
N SER A 221 -24.21 -65.40 50.67
CA SER A 221 -25.51 -66.07 50.86
C SER A 221 -26.51 -65.84 49.72
N GLN A 222 -26.04 -65.72 48.47
CA GLN A 222 -26.89 -65.87 47.28
C GLN A 222 -26.11 -66.55 46.14
N MET A 223 -25.62 -67.76 46.39
CA MET A 223 -25.53 -68.77 45.34
C MET A 223 -26.57 -69.85 45.66
N LYS A 224 -27.84 -69.50 45.40
CA LYS A 224 -28.81 -70.48 44.95
C LYS A 224 -28.64 -70.59 43.44
N GLU A 225 -28.72 -71.81 42.97
CA GLU A 225 -28.63 -72.28 41.58
C GLU A 225 -28.97 -71.23 40.54
N LEU A 226 -28.19 -71.22 39.46
CA LEU A 226 -28.54 -70.64 38.17
C LEU A 226 -29.77 -71.37 37.60
N ASP A 227 -30.92 -71.15 38.21
CA ASP A 227 -32.21 -71.14 37.54
C ASP A 227 -32.53 -69.67 37.39
N ILE A 228 -32.12 -69.07 36.27
CA ILE A 228 -32.63 -67.74 35.91
C ILE A 228 -34.11 -67.95 35.70
N ASN A 229 -34.91 -67.69 36.75
CA ASN A 229 -36.34 -67.75 36.71
C ASN A 229 -36.79 -66.96 35.48
N THR A 230 -37.40 -67.63 34.50
CA THR A 230 -37.86 -66.99 33.26
C THR A 230 -38.71 -65.75 33.55
N GLN A 231 -39.41 -65.71 34.69
CA GLN A 231 -40.16 -64.54 35.15
C GLN A 231 -39.28 -63.33 35.52
N THR A 232 -38.11 -63.52 36.15
CA THR A 232 -37.20 -62.41 36.49
C THR A 232 -36.51 -61.87 35.24
N LEU A 233 -36.24 -62.73 34.24
CA LEU A 233 -35.71 -62.31 32.95
C LEU A 233 -36.75 -61.50 32.14
N TYR A 234 -38.02 -61.93 32.13
CA TYR A 234 -39.12 -61.14 31.53
C TYR A 234 -39.36 -59.82 32.26
N GLN A 235 -39.28 -59.80 33.59
CA GLN A 235 -39.44 -58.57 34.37
C GLN A 235 -38.28 -57.60 34.11
N LEU A 236 -37.05 -58.11 33.95
CA LEU A 236 -35.90 -57.30 33.57
C LEU A 236 -36.05 -56.76 32.14
N GLU A 237 -36.53 -57.57 31.20
CA GLU A 237 -36.85 -57.13 29.84
C GLU A 237 -37.88 -55.99 29.87
N GLN A 238 -38.93 -56.13 30.70
CA GLN A 238 -39.94 -55.08 30.88
C GLN A 238 -39.36 -53.79 31.46
N TYR A 239 -38.46 -53.87 32.45
CA TYR A 239 -37.78 -52.68 32.99
C TYR A 239 -36.84 -52.02 31.99
N ILE A 240 -36.14 -52.80 31.17
CA ILE A 240 -35.29 -52.27 30.09
C ILE A 240 -36.16 -51.58 29.04
N GLN A 241 -37.25 -52.20 28.61
CA GLN A 241 -38.20 -51.58 27.66
C GLN A 241 -38.81 -50.29 28.22
N GLU A 242 -39.20 -50.28 29.50
CA GLU A 242 -39.71 -49.08 30.16
C GLU A 242 -38.63 -47.99 30.28
N ALA A 243 -37.41 -48.36 30.63
CA ALA A 243 -36.28 -47.43 30.69
C ALA A 243 -35.98 -46.82 29.31
N MET A 244 -35.96 -47.64 28.24
CA MET A 244 -35.77 -47.17 26.88
C MET A 244 -36.90 -46.22 26.43
N TYR A 245 -38.16 -46.54 26.74
CA TYR A 245 -39.29 -45.66 26.39
C TYR A 245 -39.24 -44.32 27.15
N ARG A 246 -38.87 -44.34 28.44
CA ARG A 246 -38.65 -43.13 29.23
C ARG A 246 -37.50 -42.30 28.65
N GLU A 247 -36.41 -42.94 28.26
CA GLU A 247 -35.26 -42.26 27.63
C GLU A 247 -35.65 -41.61 26.29
N GLN A 248 -36.38 -42.33 25.43
CA GLN A 248 -36.89 -41.78 24.18
C GLN A 248 -37.82 -40.57 24.41
N THR A 249 -38.72 -40.67 25.41
CA THR A 249 -39.64 -39.59 25.77
C THR A 249 -38.88 -38.37 26.31
N LEU A 250 -37.85 -38.59 27.13
CA LEU A 250 -36.98 -37.53 27.63
C LEU A 250 -36.19 -36.87 26.48
N GLY A 251 -35.69 -37.67 25.54
CA GLY A 251 -35.03 -37.17 24.33
C GLY A 251 -35.96 -36.29 23.51
N GLN A 252 -37.20 -36.71 23.27
CA GLN A 252 -38.20 -35.91 22.55
C GLN A 252 -38.53 -34.60 23.29
N LYS A 253 -38.72 -34.65 24.62
CA LYS A 253 -38.96 -33.46 25.44
C LYS A 253 -37.78 -32.50 25.42
N LEU A 254 -36.56 -33.02 25.42
CA LEU A 254 -35.34 -32.21 25.36
C LEU A 254 -35.22 -31.51 24.00
N VAL A 255 -35.46 -32.21 22.90
CA VAL A 255 -35.48 -31.61 21.55
C VAL A 255 -36.56 -30.54 21.44
N PHE A 256 -37.76 -30.79 21.99
CA PHE A 256 -38.83 -29.81 22.01
C PHE A 256 -38.45 -28.55 22.82
N LEU A 257 -37.92 -28.72 24.03
CA LEU A 257 -37.47 -27.60 24.86
C LEU A 257 -36.31 -26.82 24.22
N GLN A 258 -35.40 -27.50 23.53
CA GLN A 258 -34.36 -26.85 22.74
C GLN A 258 -34.95 -26.03 21.58
N GLY A 259 -36.01 -26.51 20.94
CA GLY A 259 -36.77 -25.78 19.92
C GLY A 259 -37.38 -24.50 20.51
N VAL A 260 -38.16 -24.63 21.58
CA VAL A 260 -38.78 -23.48 22.27
C VAL A 260 -37.74 -22.47 22.76
N LEU A 261 -36.61 -22.93 23.27
CA LEU A 261 -35.52 -22.05 23.71
C LEU A 261 -34.94 -21.25 22.53
N ARG A 262 -34.72 -21.92 21.39
CA ARG A 262 -34.21 -21.29 20.17
C ARG A 262 -35.22 -20.26 19.64
N ASP A 263 -36.50 -20.61 19.61
CA ASP A 263 -37.58 -19.72 19.18
C ASP A 263 -37.65 -18.50 20.10
N ALA A 264 -37.63 -18.71 21.42
CA ALA A 264 -37.61 -17.61 22.39
C ALA A 264 -36.38 -16.72 22.26
N GLN A 265 -35.20 -17.29 21.98
CA GLN A 265 -33.97 -16.54 21.73
C GLN A 265 -34.08 -15.72 20.45
N GLN A 266 -34.63 -16.30 19.37
CA GLN A 266 -34.85 -15.58 18.12
C GLN A 266 -35.83 -14.42 18.30
N THR A 267 -37.00 -14.68 18.93
CA THR A 267 -37.98 -13.62 19.22
C THR A 267 -37.38 -12.53 20.12
N SER A 268 -36.53 -12.90 21.08
CA SER A 268 -35.84 -11.91 21.91
C SER A 268 -34.88 -11.05 21.09
N ASN A 269 -34.07 -11.65 20.20
CA ASN A 269 -33.17 -10.90 19.32
C ASN A 269 -33.93 -9.94 18.41
N GLU A 270 -35.01 -10.40 17.79
CA GLU A 270 -35.90 -9.58 16.95
C GLU A 270 -36.52 -8.44 17.75
N SER A 271 -36.94 -8.71 19.00
CA SER A 271 -37.51 -7.69 19.89
C SER A 271 -36.51 -6.59 20.26
N TRP A 272 -35.26 -6.94 20.60
CA TRP A 272 -34.23 -5.94 20.92
C TRP A 272 -33.81 -5.14 19.69
N GLN A 273 -33.76 -5.76 18.51
CA GLN A 273 -33.54 -5.04 17.25
C GLN A 273 -34.66 -4.03 16.99
N ALA A 274 -35.92 -4.41 17.18
CA ALA A 274 -37.06 -3.50 17.03
C ALA A 274 -36.96 -2.29 17.97
N ILE A 275 -36.55 -2.49 19.23
CA ILE A 275 -36.32 -1.40 20.20
C ILE A 275 -35.23 -0.44 19.71
N ILE A 276 -34.10 -0.95 19.20
CA ILE A 276 -33.03 -0.11 18.66
C ILE A 276 -33.52 0.68 17.44
N HIS A 277 -34.34 0.06 16.58
CA HIS A 277 -34.93 0.75 15.44
C HIS A 277 -35.89 1.86 15.88
N GLU A 278 -36.70 1.62 16.92
CA GLU A 278 -37.57 2.62 17.53
C GLU A 278 -36.76 3.79 18.09
N ASP A 279 -35.69 3.53 18.84
CA ASP A 279 -34.81 4.58 19.38
C ASP A 279 -34.17 5.43 18.27
N ARG A 280 -33.76 4.80 17.16
CA ARG A 280 -33.23 5.52 15.98
C ARG A 280 -34.29 6.41 15.33
N LEU A 281 -35.52 5.91 15.21
CA LEU A 281 -36.65 6.67 14.68
C LEU A 281 -36.98 7.85 15.60
N LEU A 282 -37.03 7.64 16.91
CA LEU A 282 -37.24 8.69 17.91
C LEU A 282 -36.14 9.75 17.84
N ALA A 283 -34.86 9.34 17.74
CA ALA A 283 -33.75 10.28 17.56
C ALA A 283 -33.90 11.11 16.29
N ARG A 284 -34.35 10.50 15.18
CA ARG A 284 -34.61 11.21 13.92
C ARG A 284 -35.79 12.17 14.04
N ILE A 285 -36.87 11.77 14.71
CA ILE A 285 -38.04 12.62 14.97
C ILE A 285 -37.59 13.84 15.79
N ASN A 286 -36.86 13.63 16.89
CA ASN A 286 -36.34 14.73 17.72
C ASN A 286 -35.46 15.69 16.92
N ALA A 287 -34.57 15.18 16.07
CA ALA A 287 -33.73 16.01 15.21
C ALA A 287 -34.54 16.84 14.21
N LEU A 288 -35.59 16.26 13.61
CA LEU A 288 -36.49 16.98 12.70
C LEU A 288 -37.34 18.02 13.45
N GLU A 289 -37.80 17.71 14.66
CA GLU A 289 -38.51 18.66 15.51
C GLU A 289 -37.62 19.85 15.90
N ASP A 290 -36.36 19.60 16.25
CA ASP A 290 -35.37 20.65 16.52
C ASP A 290 -35.08 21.47 15.27
N GLN A 291 -34.95 20.86 14.10
CA GLN A 291 -34.84 21.60 12.83
C GLN A 291 -36.06 22.49 12.61
N ILE A 292 -37.28 21.96 12.74
CA ILE A 292 -38.52 22.74 12.60
C ILE A 292 -38.56 23.88 13.61
N ARG A 293 -38.12 23.64 14.86
CA ARG A 293 -38.03 24.67 15.90
C ARG A 293 -37.08 25.78 15.49
N ILE A 294 -35.90 25.42 14.98
CA ILE A 294 -34.91 26.39 14.47
C ILE A 294 -35.45 27.15 13.26
N TYR A 295 -36.12 26.49 12.32
CA TYR A 295 -36.75 27.16 11.19
C TYR A 295 -37.85 28.12 11.67
N ARG A 296 -38.68 27.72 12.63
CA ARG A 296 -39.72 28.57 13.20
C ARG A 296 -39.16 29.78 13.95
N THR A 297 -38.01 29.65 14.62
CA THR A 297 -37.37 30.77 15.32
C THR A 297 -36.61 31.70 14.37
N LYS A 298 -35.95 31.16 13.35
CA LYS A 298 -35.24 31.94 12.32
C LYS A 298 -36.22 32.64 11.37
N PHE A 299 -37.36 32.03 11.11
CA PHE A 299 -38.35 32.49 10.14
C PHE A 299 -39.75 32.64 10.75
N PRO A 300 -39.96 33.61 11.65
CA PRO A 300 -41.26 33.81 12.28
C PRO A 300 -42.31 34.38 11.32
N ASN A 301 -41.89 35.14 10.29
CA ASN A 301 -42.78 35.83 9.35
C ASN A 301 -42.47 35.45 7.90
N GLU A 302 -43.48 35.39 7.04
CA GLU A 302 -43.34 35.09 5.60
C GLU A 302 -42.35 36.05 4.90
N ASP A 303 -42.31 37.31 5.34
CA ASP A 303 -41.40 38.32 4.79
C ASP A 303 -39.92 38.03 5.09
N THR A 304 -39.62 37.41 6.24
CA THR A 304 -38.24 37.02 6.57
C THR A 304 -37.76 35.87 5.70
N ILE A 305 -38.66 34.92 5.36
CA ILE A 305 -38.38 33.84 4.41
C ILE A 305 -38.16 34.42 3.02
N LYS A 306 -39.01 35.35 2.57
CA LYS A 306 -38.85 36.02 1.27
C LYS A 306 -37.53 36.79 1.19
N GLN A 307 -37.13 37.49 2.25
CA GLN A 307 -35.85 38.21 2.29
C GLN A 307 -34.65 37.27 2.23
N GLU A 308 -34.65 36.17 2.98
CA GLU A 308 -33.56 35.20 2.91
C GLU A 308 -33.53 34.46 1.57
N LEU A 309 -34.70 34.15 1.00
CA LEU A 309 -34.79 33.58 -0.35
C LEU A 309 -34.19 34.53 -1.39
N ILE A 310 -34.54 35.82 -1.34
CA ILE A 310 -33.95 36.86 -2.21
C ILE A 310 -32.43 36.93 -2.01
N GLN A 311 -31.96 36.91 -0.76
CA GLN A 311 -30.53 36.95 -0.47
C GLN A 311 -29.80 35.71 -0.99
N LEU A 312 -30.38 34.52 -0.83
CA LEU A 312 -29.83 33.28 -1.34
C LEU A 312 -29.82 33.27 -2.86
N THR A 313 -30.90 33.71 -3.52
CA THR A 313 -30.95 33.83 -4.98
C THR A 313 -29.93 34.84 -5.49
N ASP A 314 -29.77 35.99 -4.83
CA ASP A 314 -28.76 36.98 -5.21
C ASP A 314 -27.34 36.44 -5.03
N SER A 315 -27.09 35.68 -3.96
CA SER A 315 -25.80 35.04 -3.74
C SER A 315 -25.51 33.94 -4.77
N HIS A 316 -26.54 33.18 -5.16
CA HIS A 316 -26.46 32.15 -6.19
C HIS A 316 -26.15 32.78 -7.54
N ILE A 317 -26.89 33.80 -7.96
CA ILE A 317 -26.67 34.53 -9.22
C ILE A 317 -25.25 35.11 -9.26
N LYS A 318 -24.79 35.75 -8.18
CA LYS A 318 -23.42 36.29 -8.11
C LYS A 318 -22.36 35.21 -8.25
N PHE A 319 -22.55 34.07 -7.60
CA PHE A 319 -21.62 32.96 -7.70
C PHE A 319 -21.62 32.34 -9.11
N GLU A 320 -22.80 32.20 -9.70
CA GLU A 320 -22.98 31.69 -11.06
C GLU A 320 -22.34 32.62 -12.09
N GLU A 321 -22.58 33.92 -12.01
CA GLU A 321 -21.94 34.94 -12.87
C GLU A 321 -20.43 34.94 -12.71
N ALA A 322 -19.92 34.91 -11.48
CA ALA A 322 -18.48 34.86 -11.22
C ALA A 322 -17.84 33.58 -11.79
N SER A 323 -18.55 32.44 -11.73
CA SER A 323 -18.10 31.17 -12.28
C SER A 323 -18.12 31.19 -13.81
N LYS A 324 -19.17 31.76 -14.41
CA LYS A 324 -19.28 31.97 -15.85
C LYS A 324 -18.14 32.83 -16.39
N ILE A 325 -17.84 33.97 -15.75
CA ILE A 325 -16.74 34.86 -16.17
C ILE A 325 -15.39 34.13 -16.08
N LYS A 326 -15.15 33.35 -15.03
CA LYS A 326 -13.92 32.54 -14.90
C LYS A 326 -13.82 31.50 -16.02
N LEU A 327 -14.94 30.84 -16.35
CA LEU A 327 -14.98 29.85 -17.41
C LEU A 327 -14.74 30.49 -18.79
N GLU A 328 -15.39 31.61 -19.09
CA GLU A 328 -15.17 32.37 -20.33
C GLU A 328 -13.70 32.81 -20.46
N LYS A 329 -13.10 33.30 -19.38
CA LYS A 329 -11.67 33.65 -19.35
C LYS A 329 -10.78 32.42 -19.62
N ALA A 330 -11.08 31.28 -18.99
CA ALA A 330 -10.32 30.04 -19.22
C ALA A 330 -10.46 29.53 -20.67
N ILE A 331 -11.64 29.67 -21.27
CA ILE A 331 -11.88 29.31 -22.67
C ILE A 331 -11.06 30.21 -23.61
N LEU A 332 -11.02 31.52 -23.35
CA LEU A 332 -10.21 32.47 -24.12
C LEU A 332 -8.71 32.18 -23.98
N GLU A 333 -8.22 31.95 -22.76
CA GLU A 333 -6.82 31.57 -22.52
C GLU A 333 -6.45 30.27 -23.22
N ARG A 334 -7.37 29.28 -23.23
CA ARG A 334 -7.20 28.04 -23.98
C ARG A 334 -7.14 28.28 -25.50
N ALA A 335 -8.01 29.12 -26.05
CA ALA A 335 -8.00 29.45 -27.47
C ALA A 335 -6.68 30.13 -27.89
N ASP A 336 -6.19 31.07 -27.08
CA ASP A 336 -4.89 31.72 -27.30
C ASP A 336 -3.73 30.73 -27.24
N ALA A 337 -3.74 29.80 -26.27
CA ALA A 337 -2.73 28.76 -26.16
C ALA A 337 -2.73 27.82 -27.38
N ILE A 338 -3.91 27.43 -27.87
CA ILE A 338 -4.05 26.62 -29.09
C ILE A 338 -3.49 27.36 -30.31
N ASN A 339 -3.78 28.66 -30.45
CA ASN A 339 -3.26 29.45 -31.56
C ASN A 339 -1.72 29.57 -31.52
N ARG A 340 -1.13 29.72 -30.31
CA ARG A 340 0.32 29.70 -30.14
C ARG A 340 0.91 28.33 -30.48
N SER A 341 0.28 27.23 -30.05
CA SER A 341 0.71 25.87 -30.41
C SER A 341 0.75 25.68 -31.91
N LYS A 342 -0.33 26.06 -32.62
CA LYS A 342 -0.40 25.97 -34.09
C LYS A 342 0.69 26.80 -34.78
N SER A 343 0.95 28.01 -34.29
CA SER A 343 2.04 28.85 -34.81
C SER A 343 3.41 28.19 -34.64
N LEU A 344 3.65 27.59 -33.46
CA LEU A 344 4.88 26.85 -33.18
C LEU A 344 5.00 25.58 -34.03
N GLU A 345 3.91 24.82 -34.20
CA GLU A 345 3.85 23.65 -35.08
C GLU A 345 4.21 24.02 -36.53
N CYS A 346 3.64 25.11 -37.07
CA CYS A 346 4.01 25.60 -38.39
C CYS A 346 5.51 25.97 -38.48
N SER A 347 6.06 26.64 -37.46
CA SER A 347 7.48 27.00 -37.45
C SER A 347 8.40 25.78 -37.35
N LEU A 348 8.01 24.76 -36.59
CA LEU A 348 8.74 23.50 -36.48
C LEU A 348 8.70 22.73 -37.79
N GLN A 349 7.55 22.69 -38.46
CA GLN A 349 7.43 22.06 -39.78
C GLN A 349 8.37 22.71 -40.80
N LEU A 350 8.43 24.05 -40.82
CA LEU A 350 9.36 24.78 -41.69
C LEU A 350 10.82 24.41 -41.40
N ILE A 351 11.23 24.41 -40.13
CA ILE A 351 12.60 24.03 -39.73
C ILE A 351 12.89 22.57 -40.09
N GLN A 352 11.94 21.66 -39.91
CA GLN A 352 12.09 20.25 -40.29
C GLN A 352 12.29 20.09 -41.80
N ASP A 353 11.54 20.84 -42.61
CA ASP A 353 11.69 20.79 -44.05
C ASP A 353 13.00 21.45 -44.52
N GLU A 354 13.48 22.50 -43.84
CA GLU A 354 14.82 23.05 -44.05
C GLU A 354 15.91 22.05 -43.71
N LEU A 355 15.80 21.33 -42.58
CA LEU A 355 16.76 20.29 -42.18
C LEU A 355 16.83 19.17 -43.22
N LYS A 356 15.69 18.67 -43.70
CA LYS A 356 15.66 17.67 -44.79
C LYS A 356 16.37 18.18 -46.03
N ARG A 357 16.12 19.43 -46.42
CA ARG A 357 16.79 20.05 -47.58
C ARG A 357 18.31 20.11 -47.37
N TYR A 358 18.77 20.45 -46.16
CA TYR A 358 20.21 20.44 -45.84
C TYR A 358 20.80 19.03 -45.85
N GLU A 359 20.08 18.02 -45.39
CA GLU A 359 20.49 16.61 -45.46
C GLU A 359 20.63 16.13 -46.91
N GLU A 360 19.66 16.46 -47.77
CA GLU A 360 19.72 16.14 -49.21
C GLU A 360 20.92 16.81 -49.89
N LEU A 361 21.17 18.09 -49.61
CA LEU A 361 22.34 18.80 -50.14
C LEU A 361 23.66 18.22 -49.62
N TYR A 362 23.71 17.82 -48.35
CA TYR A 362 24.90 17.18 -47.77
C TYR A 362 25.20 15.85 -48.45
N GLU A 363 24.19 14.99 -48.65
CA GLU A 363 24.38 13.74 -49.36
C GLU A 363 24.74 13.94 -50.84
N GLN A 364 24.19 14.97 -51.50
CA GLN A 364 24.61 15.32 -52.86
C GLN A 364 26.10 15.72 -52.90
N HIS A 365 26.52 16.63 -52.02
CA HIS A 365 27.93 17.02 -51.95
C HIS A 365 28.85 15.85 -51.60
N LYS A 366 28.41 14.95 -50.73
CA LYS A 366 29.15 13.73 -50.41
C LYS A 366 29.32 12.85 -51.65
N GLN A 367 28.26 12.62 -52.44
CA GLN A 367 28.35 11.89 -53.70
C GLN A 367 29.29 12.57 -54.70
N ASP A 368 29.21 13.90 -54.84
CA ASP A 368 30.10 14.67 -55.73
C ASP A 368 31.56 14.52 -55.30
N THR A 369 31.85 14.54 -53.99
CA THR A 369 33.21 14.30 -53.48
C THR A 369 33.69 12.88 -53.74
N GLU A 370 32.82 11.87 -53.62
CA GLU A 370 33.16 10.48 -53.94
C GLU A 370 33.47 10.30 -55.44
N GLN A 371 32.68 10.93 -56.31
CA GLN A 371 32.93 10.93 -57.76
C GLN A 371 34.25 11.63 -58.13
N LEU A 372 34.54 12.77 -57.50
CA LEU A 372 35.80 13.47 -57.70
C LEU A 372 37.00 12.62 -57.25
N VAL A 373 36.88 11.93 -56.11
CA VAL A 373 37.92 10.99 -55.64
C VAL A 373 38.13 9.87 -56.66
N GLN A 374 37.06 9.27 -57.18
CA GLN A 374 37.16 8.24 -58.22
C GLN A 374 37.86 8.78 -59.48
N SER A 375 37.49 9.97 -59.96
CA SER A 375 38.12 10.59 -61.12
C SER A 375 39.61 10.88 -60.89
N ILE A 376 39.99 11.33 -59.69
CA ILE A 376 41.40 11.54 -59.33
C ILE A 376 42.16 10.20 -59.35
N ASP A 377 41.57 9.11 -58.86
CA ASP A 377 42.19 7.79 -58.85
C ASP A 377 42.34 7.22 -60.28
N GLU A 378 41.36 7.44 -61.16
CA GLU A 378 41.47 7.12 -62.59
C GLU A 378 42.61 7.88 -63.26
N GLN A 379 42.70 9.20 -63.03
CA GLN A 379 43.78 10.03 -63.57
C GLN A 379 45.15 9.58 -63.04
N ARG A 380 45.25 9.20 -61.76
CA ARG A 380 46.48 8.63 -61.18
C ARG A 380 46.89 7.32 -61.85
N SER A 381 45.94 6.44 -62.15
CA SER A 381 46.22 5.20 -62.88
C SER A 381 46.76 5.48 -64.28
N LEU A 382 46.17 6.45 -64.98
CA LEU A 382 46.59 6.85 -66.33
C LEU A 382 47.99 7.48 -66.32
N ILE A 383 48.28 8.34 -65.33
CA ILE A 383 49.62 8.90 -65.12
C ILE A 383 50.64 7.78 -64.88
N SER A 384 50.33 6.81 -64.01
CA SER A 384 51.21 5.66 -63.77
C SER A 384 51.48 4.86 -65.05
N GLU A 385 50.47 4.65 -65.90
CA GLU A 385 50.65 3.98 -67.19
C GLU A 385 51.55 4.80 -68.13
N PHE A 386 51.35 6.12 -68.21
CA PHE A 386 52.21 6.99 -69.00
C PHE A 386 53.65 7.05 -68.45
N GLU A 387 53.84 7.02 -67.13
CA GLU A 387 55.16 6.95 -66.50
C GLU A 387 55.89 5.64 -66.88
N ILE A 388 55.18 4.51 -66.96
CA ILE A 388 55.74 3.23 -67.43
C ILE A 388 56.15 3.33 -68.90
N LYS A 389 55.27 3.85 -69.77
CA LYS A 389 55.55 4.01 -71.21
C LYS A 389 56.72 4.97 -71.47
N LEU A 390 56.80 6.06 -70.71
CA LEU A 390 57.89 7.01 -70.78
C LEU A 390 59.21 6.32 -70.41
N ARG A 391 59.22 5.57 -69.30
CA ARG A 391 60.38 4.80 -68.84
C ARG A 391 60.86 3.79 -69.88
N ASP A 392 59.95 3.11 -70.58
CA ASP A 392 60.32 2.16 -71.63
C ASP A 392 60.84 2.84 -72.89
N SER A 393 60.26 3.98 -73.27
CA SER A 393 60.77 4.81 -74.38
C SER A 393 62.14 5.39 -74.09
N ASP A 394 62.38 5.83 -72.85
CA ASP A 394 63.70 6.30 -72.39
C ASP A 394 64.75 5.19 -72.48
N LYS A 395 64.41 3.95 -72.05
CA LYS A 395 65.32 2.79 -72.23
C LYS A 395 65.68 2.58 -73.70
N GLN A 396 64.69 2.58 -74.61
CA GLN A 396 64.94 2.44 -76.04
C GLN A 396 65.82 3.57 -76.58
N TYR A 397 65.59 4.81 -76.15
CA TYR A 397 66.44 5.94 -76.54
C TYR A 397 67.88 5.78 -76.05
N THR A 398 68.08 5.31 -74.82
CA THR A 398 69.43 5.03 -74.31
C THR A 398 70.12 3.90 -75.09
N GLU A 399 69.39 2.87 -75.51
CA GLU A 399 69.92 1.81 -76.37
C GLU A 399 70.33 2.34 -77.75
N LEU A 400 69.47 3.13 -78.39
CA LEU A 400 69.77 3.78 -79.68
C LEU A 400 70.96 4.74 -79.59
N GLU A 401 71.08 5.52 -78.52
CA GLU A 401 72.22 6.42 -78.33
C GLU A 401 73.51 5.61 -78.12
N ASN A 402 73.46 4.49 -77.40
CA ASN A 402 74.58 3.57 -77.27
C ASN A 402 74.98 2.96 -78.64
N ASP A 403 74.01 2.57 -79.47
CA ASP A 403 74.28 2.05 -80.81
C ASP A 403 74.82 3.12 -81.77
N LYS A 404 74.31 4.35 -81.70
CA LYS A 404 74.87 5.49 -82.43
C LYS A 404 76.33 5.75 -82.04
N GLN A 405 76.65 5.71 -80.74
CA GLN A 405 78.03 5.83 -80.27
C GLN A 405 78.91 4.71 -80.83
N ARG A 406 78.41 3.46 -80.85
CA ARG A 406 79.12 2.32 -81.46
C ARG A 406 79.37 2.50 -82.96
N ILE A 407 78.38 3.01 -83.70
CA ILE A 407 78.53 3.29 -85.14
C ILE A 407 79.52 4.43 -85.34
N GLN A 408 79.48 5.48 -84.52
CA GLN A 408 80.42 6.59 -84.59
C GLN A 408 81.85 6.10 -84.35
N THR A 409 82.09 5.27 -83.32
CA THR A 409 83.41 4.69 -83.08
C THR A 409 83.87 3.84 -84.26
N ASN A 410 82.98 3.02 -84.83
CA ASN A 410 83.30 2.22 -86.01
C ASN A 410 83.63 3.12 -87.23
N PHE A 411 82.86 4.18 -87.45
CA PHE A 411 83.10 5.13 -88.55
C PHE A 411 84.44 5.84 -88.39
N ASP A 412 84.78 6.29 -87.19
CA ASP A 412 86.06 6.92 -86.90
C ASP A 412 87.23 5.93 -87.13
N GLU A 413 87.08 4.65 -86.75
CA GLU A 413 88.03 3.59 -87.08
C GLU A 413 88.19 3.38 -88.60
N TYR A 414 87.09 3.31 -89.35
CA TYR A 414 87.11 3.20 -90.80
C TYR A 414 87.78 4.41 -91.45
N TYR A 415 87.47 5.63 -91.01
CA TYR A 415 88.05 6.87 -91.52
C TYR A 415 89.56 6.95 -91.26
N GLN A 416 90.02 6.52 -90.08
CA GLN A 416 91.45 6.41 -89.80
C GLN A 416 92.13 5.40 -90.74
N ARG A 417 91.48 4.27 -91.01
CA ARG A 417 92.03 3.23 -91.90
C ARG A 417 92.12 3.68 -93.35
N THR A 418 91.13 4.43 -93.86
CA THR A 418 91.18 5.00 -95.22
C THR A 418 92.25 6.09 -95.33
N HIS A 419 92.36 6.98 -94.32
CA HIS A 419 93.41 8.01 -94.30
C HIS A 419 94.82 7.40 -94.32
N GLN A 420 95.05 6.31 -93.56
CA GLN A 420 96.30 5.56 -93.60
C GLN A 420 96.59 4.98 -95.00
N LEU A 421 95.57 4.50 -95.71
CA LEU A 421 95.72 4.00 -97.09
C LEU A 421 96.03 5.12 -98.10
N GLU A 422 95.37 6.28 -98.00
CA GLU A 422 95.66 7.45 -98.85
C GLU A 422 97.07 8.00 -98.64
N GLU A 423 97.56 8.04 -97.40
CA GLU A 423 98.95 8.43 -97.12
C GLU A 423 99.96 7.46 -97.74
N LEU A 424 99.66 6.16 -97.75
CA LEU A 424 100.50 5.16 -98.43
C LEU A 424 100.49 5.37 -99.95
N GLN A 425 99.35 5.72 -100.55
CA GLN A 425 99.26 6.09 -101.97
C GLN A 425 100.04 7.36 -102.31
N LYS A 426 99.94 8.43 -101.50
CA LYS A 426 100.72 9.67 -101.72
C LYS A 426 102.22 9.45 -101.59
N LYS A 427 102.66 8.59 -100.67
CA LYS A 427 104.07 8.19 -100.54
C LYS A 427 104.59 7.41 -101.76
N SER A 428 103.72 6.77 -102.54
CA SER A 428 104.10 6.09 -103.78
C SER A 428 104.25 7.03 -105.00
N MET A 429 103.59 8.22 -104.98
CA MET A 429 103.50 9.13 -106.13
C MET A 429 104.60 10.23 -106.20
N GLN A 430 105.51 10.34 -105.22
CA GLN A 430 106.48 11.45 -105.13
C GLN A 430 107.96 11.11 -105.37
N ASN A 431 108.29 9.89 -105.82
CA ASN A 431 109.67 9.52 -106.17
C ASN A 431 109.78 8.96 -107.60
N GLY A 432 110.19 9.79 -108.57
CA GLY A 432 110.71 9.34 -109.88
C GLY A 432 110.34 10.17 -111.11
N THR A 433 111.29 10.94 -111.63
CA THR A 433 111.23 11.80 -112.83
C THR A 433 111.51 11.06 -114.15
N SER A 434 110.78 11.44 -115.21
CA SER A 434 111.11 11.38 -116.66
C SER A 434 111.28 10.01 -117.38
N HIS A 435 110.47 9.73 -118.41
CA HIS A 435 110.86 9.55 -119.84
C HIS A 435 109.74 8.87 -120.68
N ASP A 436 109.57 9.40 -121.89
CA ASP A 436 109.12 8.80 -123.16
C ASP A 436 107.70 8.26 -123.45
N GLN A 437 107.07 9.02 -124.37
CA GLN A 437 106.50 8.66 -125.68
C GLN A 437 105.53 7.48 -125.88
N CYS A 438 104.52 7.81 -126.72
CA CYS A 438 103.74 6.94 -127.61
C CYS A 438 102.73 6.01 -126.91
N GLN A 439 101.55 5.68 -127.46
CA GLN A 439 100.72 6.11 -128.59
C GLN A 439 99.54 5.11 -128.52
N GLU A 440 98.33 5.52 -128.90
CA GLU A 440 97.21 4.60 -129.22
C GLU A 440 96.72 3.75 -128.01
N ASP A 441 95.47 3.33 -127.88
CA ASP A 441 94.38 3.32 -128.81
C ASP A 441 93.07 3.32 -128.02
N SER A 442 92.06 3.80 -128.74
CA SER A 442 90.64 3.52 -128.61
C SER A 442 90.18 2.32 -127.76
N SER A 443 89.01 2.51 -127.13
CA SER A 443 87.86 1.58 -127.11
C SER A 443 87.11 1.75 -125.78
N SER A 444 85.97 2.43 -125.80
CA SER A 444 84.67 1.87 -126.15
C SER A 444 83.99 1.17 -124.99
N LYS A 445 82.69 1.49 -124.88
CA LYS A 445 81.62 0.57 -124.50
C LYS A 445 81.49 0.30 -123.00
N ASP A 446 80.31 0.26 -122.40
CA ASP A 446 78.93 0.32 -122.89
C ASP A 446 78.05 0.60 -121.65
N ILE A 447 76.98 1.42 -121.77
CA ILE A 447 75.56 1.00 -121.86
C ILE A 447 75.14 0.24 -120.58
N ILE A 448 74.16 0.68 -119.79
CA ILE A 448 72.69 0.48 -119.95
C ILE A 448 72.07 1.27 -118.76
N ILE A 449 71.33 2.37 -118.96
CA ILE A 449 69.92 2.48 -119.41
C ILE A 449 69.02 1.73 -118.40
N GLU A 450 68.27 2.40 -117.55
CA GLU A 450 66.86 2.79 -117.79
C GLU A 450 66.48 3.64 -116.55
N GLU A 451 66.08 4.91 -116.62
CA GLU A 451 64.97 5.49 -117.40
C GLU A 451 63.72 4.63 -117.17
N THR A 452 62.69 5.07 -116.47
CA THR A 452 61.79 6.06 -117.02
C THR A 452 60.73 6.43 -115.97
N THR A 453 60.43 7.73 -115.95
CA THR A 453 59.09 8.33 -115.99
C THR A 453 57.98 7.78 -115.06
N ASN A 454 57.41 8.70 -114.29
CA ASN A 454 56.06 9.20 -114.57
C ASN A 454 55.80 10.39 -113.64
N SER A 455 55.69 11.62 -114.17
CA SER A 455 54.40 12.23 -114.53
C SER A 455 53.35 11.95 -113.45
N VAL A 456 53.20 12.88 -112.51
CA VAL A 456 52.05 13.79 -112.49
C VAL A 456 50.74 13.01 -112.49
N GLU A 457 50.07 12.98 -111.34
CA GLU A 457 48.66 13.34 -111.24
C GLU A 457 48.24 13.41 -109.78
N ILE A 458 47.75 14.59 -109.40
CA ILE A 458 46.84 14.77 -108.29
C ILE A 458 45.47 14.26 -108.75
N PRO A 459 44.78 13.38 -108.01
CA PRO A 459 43.34 13.28 -108.07
C PRO A 459 42.74 13.98 -106.84
N ILE A 460 42.10 15.11 -107.10
CA ILE A 460 40.96 15.62 -106.33
C ILE A 460 39.71 14.88 -106.84
N ILE A 461 38.99 14.20 -105.95
CA ILE A 461 37.54 13.91 -106.02
C ILE A 461 37.08 13.97 -104.53
N ILE A 462 36.47 15.06 -104.04
CA ILE A 462 35.04 15.49 -104.14
C ILE A 462 34.15 14.47 -103.42
N GLU A 463 33.51 14.80 -102.30
CA GLU A 463 32.30 15.63 -102.15
C GLU A 463 32.24 16.24 -100.72
N ASN A 464 31.75 17.44 -100.42
CA ASN A 464 31.10 18.52 -101.18
C ASN A 464 31.13 19.78 -100.29
N GLY A 465 31.41 20.94 -100.91
CA GLY A 465 30.99 22.28 -100.48
C GLY A 465 31.66 22.85 -99.22
N GLU A 466 32.03 24.12 -99.09
CA GLU A 466 31.89 25.33 -99.88
C GLU A 466 33.04 26.26 -99.47
N ILE A 467 33.40 27.13 -100.42
CA ILE A 467 34.45 28.14 -100.37
C ILE A 467 34.18 29.13 -99.23
N GLU A 468 35.15 29.45 -98.37
CA GLU A 468 35.21 30.78 -97.74
C GLU A 468 36.58 31.17 -97.13
N LYS A 469 36.94 32.44 -97.33
CA LYS A 469 38.25 33.07 -97.16
C LYS A 469 38.82 32.97 -95.72
N PRO A 470 40.15 32.79 -95.52
CA PRO A 470 40.75 32.58 -94.19
C PRO A 470 40.88 33.86 -93.32
N HIS A 471 40.33 35.00 -93.73
CA HIS A 471 40.44 36.26 -92.98
C HIS A 471 39.18 36.69 -92.23
N GLN A 472 38.10 35.90 -92.23
CA GLN A 472 36.88 36.21 -91.47
C GLN A 472 36.63 35.26 -90.28
N LYS A 473 37.09 34.00 -90.33
CA LYS A 473 36.90 33.02 -89.23
C LYS A 473 37.70 33.33 -87.95
N ARG A 474 38.84 34.02 -88.03
CA ARG A 474 39.64 34.38 -86.84
C ARG A 474 39.08 35.59 -86.10
N LEU A 475 38.35 36.50 -86.77
CA LEU A 475 37.65 37.61 -86.10
C LEU A 475 36.32 37.16 -85.48
N VAL A 476 35.56 36.31 -86.17
CA VAL A 476 34.26 35.81 -85.68
C VAL A 476 34.42 34.93 -84.43
N SER A 477 35.43 34.06 -84.36
CA SER A 477 35.68 33.25 -83.15
C SER A 477 36.13 34.10 -81.94
N THR A 478 36.83 35.21 -82.18
CA THR A 478 37.22 36.15 -81.11
C THR A 478 36.06 37.05 -80.69
N GLU A 479 35.19 37.44 -81.63
CA GLU A 479 33.96 38.21 -81.33
C GLU A 479 32.93 37.36 -80.59
N ASP A 480 32.75 36.10 -80.94
CA ASP A 480 31.83 35.19 -80.23
C ASP A 480 32.35 34.84 -78.83
N SER A 481 33.66 34.66 -78.67
CA SER A 481 34.30 34.51 -77.35
C SER A 481 34.17 35.78 -76.50
N TYR A 482 34.37 36.96 -77.09
CA TYR A 482 34.23 38.25 -76.40
C TYR A 482 32.76 38.53 -76.03
N ARG A 483 31.81 38.19 -76.90
CA ARG A 483 30.37 38.34 -76.67
C ARG A 483 29.86 37.39 -75.57
N SER A 484 30.40 36.17 -75.53
CA SER A 484 30.12 35.20 -74.46
C SER A 484 30.69 35.66 -73.11
N GLU A 485 31.92 36.18 -73.09
CA GLU A 485 32.51 36.76 -71.87
C GLU A 485 31.75 38.03 -71.42
N GLN A 486 31.27 38.84 -72.37
CA GLN A 486 30.46 40.03 -72.07
C GLN A 486 29.07 39.67 -71.53
N GLN A 487 28.47 38.57 -72.00
CA GLN A 487 27.25 38.01 -71.41
C GLN A 487 27.49 37.45 -70.01
N ARG A 488 28.63 36.78 -69.79
CA ARG A 488 29.04 36.28 -68.47
C ARG A 488 29.29 37.42 -67.47
N CYS A 489 29.93 38.51 -67.91
CA CYS A 489 30.10 39.71 -67.08
C CYS A 489 28.75 40.35 -66.74
N ARG A 490 27.79 40.37 -67.68
CA ARG A 490 26.44 40.89 -67.43
C ARG A 490 25.67 40.01 -66.43
N SER A 491 25.75 38.70 -66.55
CA SER A 491 25.10 37.78 -65.61
C SER A 491 25.71 37.90 -64.20
N LEU A 492 27.03 38.03 -64.10
CA LEU A 492 27.71 38.26 -62.81
C LEU A 492 27.33 39.61 -62.19
N THR A 493 27.17 40.68 -62.99
CA THR A 493 26.69 41.96 -62.46
C THR A 493 25.25 41.88 -61.96
N THR A 494 24.35 41.18 -62.66
CA THR A 494 22.98 40.99 -62.19
C THR A 494 22.93 40.14 -60.93
N GLU A 495 23.77 39.11 -60.84
CA GLU A 495 23.87 38.26 -59.65
C GLU A 495 24.40 39.05 -58.45
N HIS A 496 25.41 39.90 -58.67
CA HIS A 496 25.91 40.81 -57.64
C HIS A 496 24.85 41.83 -57.17
N GLU A 497 24.04 42.38 -58.08
CA GLU A 497 22.91 43.26 -57.72
C GLU A 497 21.86 42.51 -56.91
N THR A 498 21.51 41.27 -57.28
CA THR A 498 20.56 40.46 -56.50
C THR A 498 21.08 40.14 -55.10
N ILE A 499 22.36 39.75 -54.97
CA ILE A 499 22.99 39.50 -53.66
C ILE A 499 23.03 40.79 -52.83
N HIS A 500 23.30 41.93 -53.47
CA HIS A 500 23.31 43.23 -52.79
C HIS A 500 21.92 43.61 -52.25
N ASP A 501 20.86 43.34 -53.02
CA ASP A 501 19.48 43.56 -52.59
C ASP A 501 19.07 42.60 -51.48
N GLU A 502 19.45 41.32 -51.57
CA GLU A 502 19.23 40.35 -50.50
C GLU A 502 19.94 40.75 -49.21
N LEU A 503 21.21 41.15 -49.27
CA LEU A 503 21.96 41.65 -48.11
C LEU A 503 21.33 42.90 -47.51
N SER A 504 20.79 43.80 -48.35
CA SER A 504 20.09 44.99 -47.91
C SER A 504 18.79 44.65 -47.18
N GLN A 505 18.01 43.70 -47.69
CA GLN A 505 16.81 43.20 -47.02
C GLN A 505 17.14 42.47 -45.71
N LEU A 506 18.19 41.66 -45.69
CA LEU A 506 18.64 40.93 -44.51
C LEU A 506 19.08 41.90 -43.40
N LYS A 507 19.74 42.99 -43.77
CA LYS A 507 20.12 44.06 -42.84
C LYS A 507 18.90 44.78 -42.23
N ILE A 508 17.86 45.02 -43.03
CA ILE A 508 16.61 45.61 -42.54
C ILE A 508 15.90 44.66 -41.58
N ARG A 509 15.80 43.35 -41.90
CA ARG A 509 15.21 42.35 -41.01
C ARG A 509 15.98 42.23 -39.69
N PHE A 510 17.30 42.17 -39.76
CA PHE A 510 18.15 42.10 -38.58
C PHE A 510 17.98 43.31 -37.66
N ASN A 511 17.91 44.52 -38.22
CA ASN A 511 17.66 45.74 -37.44
C ASN A 511 16.27 45.75 -36.81
N LYS A 512 15.26 45.22 -37.52
CA LYS A 512 13.89 45.08 -36.98
C LYS A 512 13.87 44.11 -35.80
N GLU A 513 14.41 42.90 -35.96
CA GLU A 513 14.49 41.91 -34.88
C GLU A 513 15.31 42.42 -33.69
N LYS A 514 16.38 43.17 -33.93
CA LYS A 514 17.17 43.81 -32.86
C LYS A 514 16.33 44.82 -32.06
N ASN A 515 15.48 45.60 -32.72
CA ASN A 515 14.62 46.56 -32.05
C ASN A 515 13.49 45.85 -31.28
N ASP A 516 12.85 44.86 -31.88
CA ASP A 516 11.78 44.08 -31.24
C ASP A 516 12.30 43.36 -29.98
N ASN A 517 13.52 42.80 -30.04
CA ASN A 517 14.18 42.20 -28.87
C ASN A 517 14.51 43.22 -27.77
N ASN A 518 14.92 44.44 -28.13
CA ASN A 518 15.18 45.50 -27.17
C ASN A 518 13.88 45.97 -26.48
N GLU A 519 12.77 46.08 -27.21
CA GLU A 519 11.47 46.42 -26.64
C GLU A 519 10.98 45.32 -25.70
N LEU A 520 11.11 44.05 -26.10
CA LEU A 520 10.77 42.90 -25.25
C LEU A 520 11.59 42.89 -23.96
N PHE A 521 12.89 43.19 -24.05
CA PHE A 521 13.76 43.30 -22.89
C PHE A 521 13.33 44.41 -21.93
N GLN A 522 12.98 45.61 -22.44
CA GLN A 522 12.45 46.69 -21.60
C GLN A 522 11.11 46.34 -20.94
N GLN A 523 10.25 45.62 -21.64
CA GLN A 523 8.97 45.16 -21.10
C GLN A 523 9.16 44.14 -19.98
N GLN A 524 10.11 43.21 -20.11
CA GLN A 524 10.45 42.26 -19.06
C GLN A 524 11.04 42.95 -17.83
N GLN A 525 11.94 43.92 -18.03
CA GLN A 525 12.53 44.69 -16.93
C GLN A 525 11.45 45.45 -16.12
N SER A 526 10.48 46.05 -16.82
CA SER A 526 9.35 46.76 -16.19
C SER A 526 8.45 45.83 -15.38
N ARG A 527 8.24 44.59 -15.86
CA ARG A 527 7.49 43.56 -15.11
C ARG A 527 8.23 43.10 -13.86
N LEU A 528 9.54 42.90 -13.95
CA LEU A 528 10.37 42.53 -12.79
C LEU A 528 10.34 43.63 -11.72
N ASP A 529 10.43 44.90 -12.10
CA ASP A 529 10.31 46.02 -11.18
C ASP A 529 8.94 46.09 -10.49
N TYR A 530 7.85 45.82 -11.23
CA TYR A 530 6.51 45.76 -10.67
C TYR A 530 6.35 44.60 -9.68
N LEU A 531 6.84 43.42 -10.04
CA LEU A 531 6.82 42.24 -9.17
C LEU A 531 7.64 42.46 -7.90
N SER A 532 8.84 43.03 -8.02
CA SER A 532 9.68 43.40 -6.89
C SER A 532 8.96 44.34 -5.91
N LYS A 533 8.33 45.41 -6.42
CA LYS A 533 7.53 46.34 -5.60
C LYS A 533 6.31 45.65 -4.94
N SER A 534 5.66 44.72 -5.65
CA SER A 534 4.51 43.97 -5.14
C SER A 534 4.92 43.00 -4.01
N ILE A 535 6.06 42.32 -4.16
CA ILE A 535 6.64 41.45 -3.14
C ILE A 535 7.01 42.26 -1.89
N LEU A 536 7.72 43.38 -2.05
CA LEU A 536 8.11 44.26 -0.95
C LEU A 536 6.89 44.83 -0.20
N SER A 537 5.79 45.11 -0.92
CA SER A 537 4.52 45.55 -0.33
C SER A 537 3.83 44.44 0.46
N LYS A 538 3.83 43.20 -0.03
CA LYS A 538 3.28 42.04 0.68
C LYS A 538 4.09 41.69 1.92
N GLU A 539 5.41 41.74 1.84
CA GLU A 539 6.32 41.46 2.95
C GLU A 539 6.16 42.49 4.08
N ASN A 540 6.02 43.78 3.73
CA ASN A 540 5.70 44.83 4.70
C ASN A 540 4.32 44.66 5.35
N LYS A 541 3.31 44.19 4.61
CA LYS A 541 1.99 43.86 5.19
C LYS A 541 2.07 42.67 6.14
N HIS A 542 2.84 41.65 5.80
CA HIS A 542 3.00 40.46 6.64
C HIS A 542 3.75 40.78 7.94
N ASN A 543 4.81 41.59 7.87
CA ASN A 543 5.53 42.07 9.05
C ASN A 543 4.66 42.95 9.97
N ARG A 544 3.75 43.76 9.40
CA ARG A 544 2.78 44.52 10.19
C ARG A 544 1.76 43.61 10.88
N LEU A 545 1.23 42.59 10.18
CA LEU A 545 0.33 41.61 10.78
C LEU A 545 1.03 40.82 11.90
N LEU A 546 2.26 40.37 11.68
CA LEU A 546 3.04 39.65 12.69
C LEU A 546 3.28 40.52 13.94
N SER A 547 3.57 41.81 13.76
CA SER A 547 3.70 42.77 14.87
C SER A 547 2.40 42.93 15.67
N VAL A 548 1.24 42.99 15.00
CA VAL A 548 -0.08 43.06 15.65
C VAL A 548 -0.38 41.78 16.44
N TYR A 549 -0.07 40.60 15.88
CA TYR A 549 -0.23 39.33 16.59
C TYR A 549 0.67 39.22 17.82
N ILE A 550 1.94 39.65 17.71
CA ILE A 550 2.87 39.67 18.85
C ILE A 550 2.36 40.62 19.95
N TRP A 551 1.85 41.80 19.59
CA TRP A 551 1.27 42.74 20.53
C TRP A 551 0.00 42.18 21.21
N PHE A 552 -0.86 41.50 20.45
CA PHE A 552 -2.04 40.84 20.98
C PHE A 552 -1.67 39.75 21.99
N PHE A 553 -0.70 38.89 21.67
CA PHE A 553 -0.19 37.87 22.58
C PHE A 553 0.45 38.47 23.84
N LEU A 554 1.23 39.56 23.72
CA LEU A 554 1.78 40.27 24.87
C LEU A 554 0.68 40.85 25.76
N CYS A 555 -0.36 41.44 25.18
CA CYS A 555 -1.51 41.96 25.92
C CYS A 555 -2.27 40.85 26.65
N CYS A 556 -2.52 39.72 26.00
CA CYS A 556 -3.15 38.56 26.63
C CYS A 556 -2.30 38.01 27.78
N TYR A 557 -0.98 37.92 27.60
CA TYR A 557 -0.06 37.44 28.63
C TYR A 557 -0.02 38.38 29.85
N LEU A 558 -0.02 39.70 29.62
CA LEU A 558 -0.11 40.70 30.69
C LEU A 558 -1.46 40.62 31.43
N LEU A 559 -2.57 40.41 30.73
CA LEU A 559 -3.89 40.22 31.34
C LEU A 559 -3.94 38.98 32.23
N ILE A 560 -3.37 37.86 31.76
CA ILE A 560 -3.26 36.62 32.54
C ILE A 560 -2.36 36.85 33.77
N PHE A 561 -1.25 37.56 33.61
CA PHE A 561 -0.35 37.90 34.71
C PHE A 561 -1.02 38.79 35.77
N PHE A 562 -1.81 39.78 35.34
CA PHE A 562 -2.59 40.63 36.24
C PHE A 562 -3.70 39.85 36.96
N LEU A 563 -4.40 38.94 36.27
CA LEU A 563 -5.40 38.06 36.89
C LEU A 563 -4.76 37.13 37.93
N PHE A 564 -3.57 36.60 37.63
CA PHE A 564 -2.82 35.75 38.56
C PHE A 564 -2.38 36.52 39.81
N PHE A 565 -1.91 37.76 39.65
CA PHE A 565 -1.57 38.63 40.78
C PHE A 565 -2.79 39.05 41.61
N PHE A 566 -3.93 39.27 40.97
CA PHE A 566 -5.18 39.60 41.65
C PHE A 566 -5.70 38.41 42.47
N LEU A 567 -5.54 37.18 41.96
CA LEU A 567 -5.87 35.94 42.67
C LEU A 567 -4.94 35.63 43.85
N LEU A 568 -3.66 36.05 43.80
CA LEU A 568 -2.72 35.89 44.92
C LEU A 568 -2.90 36.94 46.02
N SER A 569 -3.62 38.03 45.76
CA SER A 569 -3.80 39.13 46.71
C SER A 569 -5.10 39.04 47.52
N TRP A 570 -5.84 37.92 47.40
CA TRP A 570 -7.11 37.65 48.09
C TRP A 570 -6.99 36.51 49.11
#